data_AF-A0A6I5CQU5-F1
#
_entry.id   AF-A0A6I5CQU5-F1
#
_cell.length_a   1.000
_cell.length_b   1.000
_cell.length_c   1.000
_cell.angle_alpha   90.00
_cell.angle_beta   90.00
_cell.angle_gamma   90.00
#
_symmetry.space_group_name_H-M   'P 1'
#
loop_
_entity.id
_entity.type
_entity.pdbx_description
1 polymer ?
#
loop_
_entity_poly.entity_id
_entity_poly.type
_entity_poly.pdbx_seq_one_letter_code
_entity_poly.pdbx_strand_id
1 'polypeptide(L)' 'MSSRHTGLDMGHLYALSHLDALESEAVHIFREVAGEFENPVILFSGGKDSILML' A
#
# COMPACT_ATOMS: atom_id res chain seq x y z
N MET A 1 8.40 17.81 32.71
CA MET A 1 6.92 17.69 32.60
C MET A 1 6.59 17.84 31.12
N SER A 2 6.73 16.76 30.36
CA SER A 2 5.65 15.83 30.00
C SER A 2 4.53 16.53 29.24
N SER A 3 4.58 16.43 27.92
CA SER A 3 3.42 15.99 27.15
C SER A 3 3.92 15.32 25.88
N ARG A 4 3.86 13.98 25.91
CA ARG A 4 4.15 13.09 24.80
C ARG A 4 3.09 13.34 23.72
N HIS A 5 3.51 13.61 22.51
CA HIS A 5 2.65 13.64 21.33
C HIS A 5 2.33 12.19 20.91
N THR A 6 1.73 11.41 21.81
CA THR A 6 1.16 10.09 21.51
C THR A 6 -0.35 10.27 21.35
N GLY A 7 -0.74 10.92 20.26
CA GLY A 7 -2.09 10.83 19.74
C GLY A 7 -2.09 9.69 18.74
N LEU A 8 -2.31 8.47 19.21
CA LEU A 8 -2.70 7.38 18.31
C LEU A 8 -4.07 7.76 17.75
N ASP A 9 -4.12 8.00 16.45
CA ASP A 9 -5.33 8.23 15.70
C ASP A 9 -6.23 6.98 15.79
N MET A 10 -7.09 6.97 16.80
CA MET A 10 -8.07 5.91 17.03
C MET A 10 -9.20 5.93 15.98
N GLY A 11 -9.27 6.95 15.11
CA GLY A 11 -10.25 7.06 14.03
C GLY A 11 -9.90 6.21 12.81
N HIS A 12 -8.61 5.99 12.55
CA HIS A 12 -8.12 5.19 11.42
C HIS A 12 -8.24 3.67 11.63
N LEU A 13 -8.44 3.23 12.88
CA LEU A 13 -8.43 1.80 13.23
C LEU A 13 -9.70 1.04 12.84
N TYR A 14 -10.77 1.74 12.42
CA TYR A 14 -12.08 1.10 12.17
C TYR A 14 -12.69 1.34 10.79
N ALA A 15 -12.18 2.28 10.00
CA ALA A 15 -12.60 2.47 8.61
C ALA A 15 -11.37 2.67 7.73
N LEU A 16 -11.13 1.73 6.81
CA LEU A 16 -10.13 1.92 5.76
C LEU A 16 -10.55 3.14 4.93
N SER A 17 -9.61 4.07 4.70
CA SER A 17 -9.84 5.09 3.70
C SER A 17 -9.94 4.44 2.31
N HIS A 18 -10.53 5.14 1.35
CA HIS A 18 -10.61 4.63 -0.02
C HIS A 18 -9.21 4.30 -0.59
N LEU A 19 -8.20 5.11 -0.26
CA LEU A 19 -6.82 4.86 -0.70
C LEU A 19 -6.20 3.66 0.02
N ASP A 20 -6.44 3.47 1.33
CA ASP A 20 -5.94 2.30 2.05
C ASP A 20 -6.53 1.00 1.50
N ALA A 21 -7.82 1.03 1.10
CA ALA A 21 -8.47 -0.12 0.48
C ALA A 21 -7.82 -0.47 -0.87
N LEU A 22 -7.58 0.54 -1.72
CA LEU A 22 -6.90 0.35 -3.01
C LEU A 22 -5.45 -0.10 -2.85
N GLU A 23 -4.72 0.46 -1.89
CA GLU A 23 -3.35 0.04 -1.58
C GLU A 23 -3.32 -1.41 -1.09
N SER A 24 -4.22 -1.79 -0.18
CA SER A 24 -4.34 -3.17 0.30
C SER A 24 -4.64 -4.16 -0.83
N GLU A 25 -5.54 -3.80 -1.76
CA GLU A 25 -5.87 -4.64 -2.92
C GLU A 25 -4.68 -4.76 -3.88
N ALA A 26 -3.99 -3.66 -4.18
CA ALA A 26 -2.81 -3.67 -5.04
C ALA A 26 -1.68 -4.53 -4.45
N VAL A 27 -1.40 -4.38 -3.15
CA VAL A 27 -0.40 -5.20 -2.45
C VAL A 27 -0.78 -6.68 -2.45
N HIS A 28 -2.07 -6.99 -2.30
CA HIS A 28 -2.56 -8.37 -2.34
C HIS A 28 -2.23 -9.01 -3.70
N ILE A 29 -2.61 -8.35 -4.79
CA ILE A 29 -2.34 -8.82 -6.17
C ILE A 29 -0.84 -9.00 -6.41
N PHE A 30 -0.02 -8.03 -5.98
CA PHE A 30 1.44 -8.15 -6.15
C PHE A 30 2.03 -9.32 -5.39
N ARG A 31 1.51 -9.65 -4.20
CA ARG A 31 1.95 -10.81 -3.42
C ARG A 31 1.57 -12.12 -4.09
N GLU A 32 0.39 -12.19 -4.69
CA GLU A 32 -0.02 -13.36 -5.48
C GLU A 32 0.91 -13.54 -6.68
N VAL A 33 1.15 -12.49 -7.46
CA VAL A 33 2.07 -12.56 -8.61
C VAL A 33 3.50 -12.91 -8.17
N ALA A 34 3.97 -12.38 -7.04
CA ALA A 34 5.29 -12.72 -6.52
C ALA A 34 5.39 -14.17 -6.00
N GLY A 35 4.27 -14.76 -5.57
CA GLY A 35 4.21 -16.15 -5.09
C GLY A 35 4.01 -17.18 -6.20
N GLU A 36 3.31 -16.82 -7.27
CA GLU A 36 2.93 -17.74 -8.35
C GLU A 36 3.93 -17.78 -9.52
N PHE A 37 4.77 -16.76 -9.69
CA PHE A 37 5.73 -16.67 -10.81
C PHE A 37 7.18 -16.74 -10.32
N GLU A 38 8.03 -17.49 -11.04
CA GLU A 38 9.46 -17.63 -10.70
C GLU A 38 10.28 -16.35 -10.97
N ASN A 39 9.89 -15.57 -11.99
CA ASN A 39 10.60 -14.37 -12.43
C ASN A 39 9.61 -13.24 -12.77
N PRO A 40 8.86 -12.71 -11.79
CA PRO A 40 7.91 -11.64 -12.03
C PRO A 40 8.65 -10.34 -12.40
N VAL A 41 8.07 -9.59 -13.33
CA VAL A 41 8.58 -8.27 -13.75
C VAL A 41 7.48 -7.24 -13.75
N ILE A 42 7.83 -5.99 -13.43
CA ILE A 42 6.93 -4.83 -13.58
C ILE A 42 7.38 -4.06 -14.81
N LEU A 43 6.47 -3.84 -15.75
CA LEU A 43 6.74 -3.00 -16.92
C LEU A 43 6.65 -1.53 -16.51
N PHE A 44 7.80 -0.87 -16.42
CA PHE A 44 7.89 0.53 -16.02
C PHE A 44 8.06 1.45 -17.23
N SER A 45 7.09 2.33 -17.46
CA SER A 45 7.11 3.31 -18.55
C SER A 45 7.61 4.70 -18.13
N GLY A 46 7.80 4.94 -16.83
CA GLY A 46 8.10 6.27 -16.29
C GLY A 46 6.89 7.20 -16.21
N GLY A 47 5.68 6.72 -16.52
CA GLY A 47 4.44 7.49 -16.39
C GLY A 47 3.88 7.49 -14.96
N LYS A 48 2.86 8.35 -14.73
CA LYS A 48 2.22 8.52 -13.41
C LYS A 48 1.66 7.22 -12.82
N ASP A 49 1.16 6.32 -13.67
CA ASP A 49 0.51 5.10 -13.19
C ASP A 49 1.58 4.08 -12.78
N SER A 50 2.63 3.94 -13.59
CA SER A 50 3.75 3.04 -13.30
C SER A 50 4.64 3.51 -12.13
N ILE A 51 4.66 4.81 -11.81
CA ILE A 51 5.42 5.30 -10.65
C ILE A 51 4.66 5.10 -9.34
N LEU A 52 3.33 4.99 -9.37
CA LEU A 52 2.53 4.63 -8.19
C LEU A 52 2.67 3.14 -7.83
N MET A 53 3.14 2.32 -8.76
CA MET A 53 3.34 0.87 -8.58
C MET A 53 4.73 0.51 -8.02
N LEU A 54 5.63 1.49 -7.79
CA LEU A 54 7.01 1.32 -7.29
C LEU A 54 7.20 2.01 -5.94
#